data_AF-A0A7G5EKA0-F1
#
_entry.id   AF-A0A7G5EKA0-F1
#
_cell.length_a   1.000
_cell.length_b   1.000
_cell.length_c   1.000
_cell.angle_alpha   90.00
_cell.angle_beta   90.00
_cell.angle_gamma   90.00
#
_symmetry.space_group_name_H-M   'P 1'
#
loop_
_entity.id
_entity.type
_entity.pdbx_description
1 polymer ?
#
loop_
_entity_poly.entity_id
_entity_poly.type
_entity_poly.pdbx_seq_one_letter_code
_entity_poly.pdbx_strand_id
1 'polypeptide(L)'
;MQVIKKFLVCTMAALVASSALAQVQQAKGKATVTYQGREATADDKARATLAAQLKAVEFYYAEAGQSEAENFDAIREKIVVDPDRYILETTPLAEDEAKDRKQYTVTVRVSLNVANLRNAVKSNSAVVKGGAAARSPLAFMFVSRQVDSTRIFDDRIYKREDQKANFKADVQVSEKGSEGESFGRGQINTNASTSSKMSGSMQHTASTETGGSTTRRANESTFRLLPSANLGQVFSSTFTRAGFKVSEAAMVEPYTDGQFKVATVEEDYKSGMDLKPATLASLVRGMRVAQIPYVALGTLDVGMADTDPNTGLKRVAVSVNAKLLDISQTIPDTIASVGPVQFAGVGPTEDEARGNALKLAANNAARELTSQITNLGVR
;
A
#
# COMPACT_ATOMS: atom_id res chain seq x y z
N MET A 1 -19.25 16.04 54.67
CA MET A 1 -18.94 16.09 53.23
C MET A 1 -17.45 16.19 52.87
N GLN A 2 -16.51 16.45 53.80
CA GLN A 2 -15.07 16.54 53.46
C GLN A 2 -14.36 15.17 53.39
N VAL A 3 -14.84 14.15 54.11
CA VAL A 3 -14.21 12.82 54.13
C VAL A 3 -14.47 12.04 52.83
N ILE A 4 -15.67 12.18 52.25
CA ILE A 4 -16.03 11.56 50.97
C ILE A 4 -15.24 12.17 49.80
N LYS A 5 -14.95 13.48 49.83
CA LYS A 5 -14.09 14.13 48.83
C LYS A 5 -12.63 13.65 48.90
N LYS A 6 -12.09 13.43 50.11
CA LYS A 6 -10.72 12.90 50.27
C LYS A 6 -10.63 11.43 49.82
N PHE A 7 -11.66 10.63 50.09
CA PHE A 7 -11.72 9.25 49.60
C PHE A 7 -11.81 9.20 48.07
N LEU A 8 -12.66 10.03 47.45
CA LEU A 8 -12.81 10.05 45.99
C LEU A 8 -11.55 10.52 45.26
N VAL A 9 -10.78 11.44 45.84
CA VAL A 9 -9.49 11.90 45.27
C VAL A 9 -8.40 10.83 45.40
N CYS A 10 -8.38 10.05 46.48
CA CYS A 10 -7.45 8.92 46.61
C CYS A 10 -7.78 7.77 45.64
N THR A 11 -9.07 7.51 45.36
CA THR A 11 -9.46 6.48 44.38
C THR A 11 -9.23 6.92 42.93
N MET A 12 -9.31 8.22 42.62
CA MET A 12 -9.01 8.75 41.28
C MET A 12 -7.50 8.85 40.99
N ALA A 13 -6.66 9.05 42.01
CA ALA A 13 -5.21 9.05 41.86
C ALA A 13 -4.61 7.64 41.63
N ALA A 14 -5.33 6.58 42.01
CA ALA A 14 -4.91 5.19 41.76
C ALA A 14 -5.21 4.71 40.32
N LEU A 15 -6.02 5.43 39.55
CA LEU A 15 -6.42 5.07 38.18
C LEU A 15 -5.56 5.70 37.07
N VAL A 16 -4.54 6.49 37.43
CA VAL A 16 -3.58 7.09 36.47
C VAL A 16 -2.14 6.62 36.73
N ALA A 17 -1.98 5.50 37.44
CA ALA A 17 -0.74 4.73 37.34
C ALA A 17 -0.78 3.98 36.00
N SER A 18 -0.49 4.70 34.92
CA SER A 18 -0.12 4.11 33.64
C SER A 18 1.01 3.12 33.93
N SER A 19 0.69 1.84 34.01
CA SER A 19 1.68 0.79 33.93
C SER A 19 2.35 0.99 32.57
N ALA A 20 3.54 1.59 32.60
CA ALA A 20 4.55 1.36 31.58
C ALA A 20 4.83 -0.13 31.65
N LEU A 21 3.98 -0.93 31.00
CA LEU A 21 4.25 -2.32 30.73
C LEU A 21 5.49 -2.29 29.84
N ALA A 22 6.65 -2.49 30.45
CA ALA A 22 7.76 -3.11 29.75
C ALA A 22 7.15 -4.35 29.09
N GLN A 23 6.98 -4.32 27.77
CA GLN A 23 6.52 -5.47 27.01
C GLN A 23 7.61 -6.53 27.14
N VAL A 24 7.54 -7.34 28.18
CA VAL A 24 8.40 -8.51 28.33
C VAL A 24 7.84 -9.55 27.37
N GLN A 25 8.55 -9.75 26.26
CA GLN A 25 8.20 -10.76 25.27
C GLN A 25 8.99 -12.03 25.55
N GLN A 26 8.33 -13.18 25.47
CA GLN A 26 9.02 -14.46 25.56
C GLN A 26 9.41 -14.95 24.17
N ALA A 27 10.64 -15.43 24.04
CA ALA A 27 11.15 -16.08 22.83
C ALA A 27 11.81 -17.42 23.19
N LYS A 28 11.89 -18.33 22.22
CA LYS A 28 12.55 -19.63 22.39
C LYS A 28 13.75 -19.71 21.46
N GLY A 29 14.83 -20.28 21.95
CA GLY A 29 16.03 -20.51 21.17
C GLY A 29 16.62 -21.88 21.45
N LYS A 30 17.21 -22.48 20.41
CA LYS A 30 17.90 -23.76 20.50
C LYS A 30 19.27 -23.63 19.86
N ALA A 31 20.29 -24.10 20.54
CA ALA A 31 21.64 -24.16 19.99
C ALA A 31 22.33 -25.49 20.34
N THR A 32 23.21 -25.91 19.45
CA THR A 32 24.05 -27.10 19.58
C THR A 32 25.50 -26.68 19.47
N VAL A 33 26.33 -27.10 20.42
CA VAL A 33 27.77 -26.85 20.45
C VAL A 33 28.50 -28.18 20.50
N THR A 34 29.58 -28.29 19.72
CA THR A 34 30.48 -29.44 19.74
C THR A 34 31.57 -29.21 20.79
N TYR A 35 31.82 -30.20 21.64
CA TYR A 35 32.84 -30.14 22.68
C TYR A 35 33.97 -31.13 22.43
N GLN A 36 35.13 -30.86 23.05
CA GLN A 36 36.30 -31.74 23.01
C GLN A 36 36.49 -32.36 24.38
N GLY A 37 36.21 -33.65 24.51
CA GLY A 37 36.34 -34.35 25.78
C GLY A 37 35.44 -35.58 25.85
N ARG A 38 35.32 -36.14 27.07
CA ARG A 38 34.43 -37.26 27.38
C ARG A 38 32.99 -36.79 27.63
N GLU A 39 32.83 -35.57 28.14
CA GLU A 39 31.55 -34.93 28.47
C GLU A 39 31.66 -33.41 28.27
N ALA A 40 30.52 -32.72 28.12
CA ALA A 40 30.46 -31.26 27.97
C ALA A 40 30.91 -30.55 29.25
N THR A 41 31.90 -29.66 29.13
CA THR A 41 32.39 -28.85 30.24
C THR A 41 31.39 -27.74 30.60
N ALA A 42 31.56 -27.10 31.78
CA ALA A 42 30.75 -25.95 32.17
C ALA A 42 30.85 -24.81 31.13
N ASP A 43 32.02 -24.61 30.53
CA ASP A 43 32.23 -23.61 29.48
C ASP A 43 31.50 -23.97 28.18
N ASP A 44 31.44 -25.25 27.81
CA ASP A 44 30.65 -25.72 26.66
C ASP A 44 29.16 -25.45 26.85
N LYS A 45 28.66 -25.70 28.07
CA LYS A 45 27.27 -25.44 28.44
C LYS A 45 26.97 -23.93 28.46
N ALA A 46 27.89 -23.11 28.98
CA ALA A 46 27.78 -21.65 28.95
C ALA A 46 27.77 -21.09 27.51
N ARG A 47 28.62 -21.62 26.62
CA ARG A 47 28.62 -21.24 25.20
C ARG A 47 27.34 -21.66 24.49
N ALA A 48 26.83 -22.86 24.77
CA ALA A 48 25.58 -23.35 24.18
C ALA A 48 24.37 -22.54 24.66
N THR A 49 24.34 -22.17 25.94
CA THR A 49 23.26 -21.32 26.50
C THR A 49 23.28 -19.91 25.92
N LEU A 50 24.45 -19.28 25.79
CA LEU A 50 24.59 -17.97 25.13
C LEU A 50 24.19 -18.05 23.66
N ALA A 51 24.61 -19.09 22.94
CA ALA A 51 24.22 -19.30 21.55
C ALA A 51 22.69 -19.50 21.41
N ALA A 52 22.06 -20.23 22.35
CA ALA A 52 20.62 -20.45 22.36
C ALA A 52 19.85 -19.17 22.70
N GLN A 53 20.37 -18.35 23.63
CA GLN A 53 19.85 -17.02 23.95
C GLN A 53 19.87 -16.10 22.73
N LEU A 54 21.00 -16.01 22.02
CA LEU A 54 21.10 -15.25 20.78
C LEU A 54 20.11 -15.74 19.73
N LYS A 55 19.96 -17.06 19.56
CA LYS A 55 18.97 -17.66 18.66
C LYS A 55 17.55 -17.24 19.01
N ALA A 56 17.22 -17.13 20.30
CA ALA A 56 15.91 -16.67 20.75
C ALA A 56 15.65 -15.19 20.36
N VAL A 57 16.67 -14.34 20.47
CA VAL A 57 16.56 -12.93 20.03
C VAL A 57 16.46 -12.86 18.50
N GLU A 58 17.24 -13.65 17.78
CA GLU A 58 17.17 -13.77 16.30
C GLU A 58 15.76 -14.16 15.84
N PHE A 59 15.15 -15.19 16.44
CA PHE A 59 13.77 -15.57 16.14
C PHE A 59 12.77 -14.46 16.44
N TYR A 60 12.94 -13.72 17.54
CA TYR A 60 12.09 -12.58 17.85
C TYR A 60 12.09 -11.52 16.75
N TYR A 61 13.26 -11.21 16.18
CA TYR A 61 13.38 -10.27 15.06
C TYR A 61 12.90 -10.88 13.73
N ALA A 62 13.17 -12.16 13.48
CA ALA A 62 12.75 -12.85 12.26
C ALA A 62 11.21 -12.97 12.16
N GLU A 63 10.51 -13.21 13.27
CA GLU A 63 9.03 -13.21 13.32
C GLU A 63 8.43 -11.85 12.96
N ALA A 64 9.17 -10.76 13.18
CA ALA A 64 8.72 -9.42 12.87
C ALA A 64 8.95 -9.01 11.40
N GLY A 65 9.72 -9.78 10.62
CA GLY A 65 9.94 -9.60 9.18
C GLY A 65 11.41 -9.46 8.78
N GLN A 66 11.68 -9.51 7.47
CA GLN A 66 13.04 -9.50 6.89
C GLN A 66 13.86 -8.28 7.32
N SER A 67 13.22 -7.13 7.41
CA SER A 67 13.87 -5.86 7.78
C SER A 67 14.22 -5.77 9.26
N GLU A 68 13.48 -6.46 10.12
CA GLU A 68 13.77 -6.56 11.53
C GLU A 68 14.93 -7.54 11.78
N ALA A 69 15.09 -8.57 10.93
CA ALA A 69 16.27 -9.44 10.97
C ALA A 69 17.58 -8.67 10.71
N GLU A 70 17.59 -7.71 9.78
CA GLU A 70 18.76 -6.86 9.54
C GLU A 70 19.09 -5.94 10.73
N ASN A 71 18.07 -5.47 11.46
CA ASN A 71 18.26 -4.72 12.71
C ASN A 71 18.95 -5.57 13.78
N PHE A 72 18.63 -6.86 13.87
CA PHE A 72 19.28 -7.79 14.78
C PHE A 72 20.77 -7.91 14.47
N ASP A 73 21.13 -8.11 13.20
CA ASP A 73 22.54 -8.22 12.80
C ASP A 73 23.34 -6.99 13.20
N ALA A 74 22.75 -5.79 13.08
CA ALA A 74 23.40 -4.54 13.46
C ALA A 74 23.67 -4.42 14.98
N ILE A 75 22.85 -5.04 15.83
CA ILE A 75 23.00 -4.97 17.30
C ILE A 75 23.53 -6.24 17.94
N ARG A 76 23.76 -7.30 17.15
CA ARG A 76 24.16 -8.62 17.62
C ARG A 76 25.38 -8.58 18.54
N GLU A 77 26.42 -7.86 18.15
CA GLU A 77 27.64 -7.72 18.96
C GLU A 77 27.35 -7.07 20.32
N LYS A 78 26.46 -6.08 20.37
CA LYS A 78 26.09 -5.42 21.64
C LYS A 78 25.38 -6.37 22.59
N ILE A 79 24.58 -7.29 22.06
CA ILE A 79 23.89 -8.32 22.85
C ILE A 79 24.89 -9.33 23.39
N VAL A 80 25.90 -9.73 22.60
CA VAL A 80 26.95 -10.64 23.06
C VAL A 80 27.80 -10.03 24.18
N VAL A 81 28.11 -8.73 24.08
CA VAL A 81 28.93 -8.01 25.07
C VAL A 81 28.20 -7.82 26.40
N ASP A 82 26.89 -7.58 26.38
CA ASP A 82 26.09 -7.34 27.59
C ASP A 82 24.72 -8.02 27.49
N PRO A 83 24.64 -9.37 27.63
CA PRO A 83 23.41 -10.12 27.47
C PRO A 83 22.33 -9.73 28.48
N ASP A 84 22.72 -9.48 29.73
CA ASP A 84 21.83 -9.20 30.87
C ASP A 84 21.02 -7.90 30.68
N ARG A 85 21.54 -6.97 29.87
CA ARG A 85 20.80 -5.75 29.51
C ARG A 85 19.59 -6.02 28.62
N TYR A 86 19.66 -7.05 27.79
CA TYR A 86 18.64 -7.37 26.77
C TYR A 86 17.81 -8.59 27.16
N ILE A 87 18.34 -9.46 28.02
CA ILE A 87 17.73 -10.69 28.47
C ILE A 87 17.46 -10.56 29.96
N LEU A 88 16.17 -10.51 30.32
CA LEU A 88 15.75 -10.36 31.72
C LEU A 88 15.84 -11.68 32.49
N GLU A 89 15.51 -12.78 31.81
CA GLU A 89 15.47 -14.10 32.39
C GLU A 89 15.72 -15.15 31.31
N THR A 90 16.42 -16.22 31.67
CA THR A 90 16.60 -17.40 30.83
C THR A 90 16.22 -18.65 31.62
N THR A 91 15.27 -19.41 31.11
CA THR A 91 14.84 -20.69 31.69
C THR A 91 15.23 -21.82 30.74
N PRO A 92 16.08 -22.77 31.15
CA PRO A 92 16.34 -23.97 30.35
C PRO A 92 15.06 -24.80 30.28
N LEU A 93 14.68 -25.21 29.06
CA LEU A 93 13.51 -26.05 28.81
C LEU A 93 13.91 -27.51 28.56
N ALA A 94 15.02 -27.73 27.87
CA ALA A 94 15.53 -29.05 27.56
C ALA A 94 17.05 -28.98 27.36
N GLU A 95 17.74 -29.99 27.87
CA GLU A 95 19.16 -30.22 27.69
C GLU A 95 19.36 -31.64 27.17
N ASP A 96 20.16 -31.80 26.13
CA ASP A 96 20.50 -33.08 25.54
C ASP A 96 22.00 -33.15 25.26
N GLU A 97 22.63 -34.25 25.65
CA GLU A 97 24.05 -34.48 25.45
C GLU A 97 24.27 -35.78 24.66
N ALA A 98 24.58 -35.62 23.38
CA ALA A 98 24.93 -36.70 22.48
C ALA A 98 26.43 -37.01 22.62
N LYS A 99 26.78 -37.90 23.57
CA LYS A 99 28.18 -38.29 23.86
C LYS A 99 28.86 -39.00 22.69
N ASP A 100 28.10 -39.72 21.86
CA ASP A 100 28.53 -40.35 20.62
C ASP A 100 29.03 -39.32 19.58
N ARG A 101 28.34 -38.17 19.51
CA ARG A 101 28.63 -37.08 18.57
C ARG A 101 29.40 -35.93 19.21
N LYS A 102 29.69 -36.00 20.52
CA LYS A 102 30.29 -34.94 21.33
C LYS A 102 29.57 -33.59 21.16
N GLN A 103 28.24 -33.65 21.15
CA GLN A 103 27.39 -32.49 20.96
C GLN A 103 26.53 -32.26 22.19
N TYR A 104 26.49 -31.01 22.64
CA TYR A 104 25.58 -30.57 23.69
C TYR A 104 24.56 -29.61 23.08
N THR A 105 23.28 -29.90 23.29
CA THR A 105 22.16 -29.14 22.77
C THR A 105 21.32 -28.61 23.92
N VAL A 106 21.05 -27.31 23.92
CA VAL A 106 20.18 -26.69 24.90
C VAL A 106 19.07 -25.90 24.22
N THR A 107 17.87 -26.03 24.76
CA THR A 107 16.70 -25.23 24.40
C THR A 107 16.34 -24.35 25.57
N VAL A 108 16.26 -23.05 25.34
CA VAL A 108 15.95 -22.06 26.38
C VAL A 108 14.68 -21.28 26.03
N ARG A 109 13.96 -20.86 27.07
CA ARG A 109 12.98 -19.77 27.00
C ARG A 109 13.62 -18.53 27.57
N VAL A 110 13.49 -17.42 26.86
CA VAL A 110 14.11 -16.15 27.22
C VAL A 110 13.03 -15.09 27.36
N SER A 111 13.06 -14.34 28.46
CA SER A 111 12.26 -13.14 28.66
C SER A 111 13.06 -11.93 28.17
N LEU A 112 12.60 -11.29 27.11
CA LEU A 112 13.32 -10.21 26.43
C LEU A 112 12.96 -8.84 26.99
N ASN A 113 13.98 -8.00 27.19
CA ASN A 113 13.81 -6.58 27.43
C ASN A 113 13.62 -5.86 26.09
N VAL A 114 12.39 -5.90 25.58
CA VAL A 114 12.04 -5.31 24.28
C VAL A 114 12.34 -3.81 24.23
N ALA A 115 12.24 -3.10 25.36
CA ALA A 115 12.57 -1.68 25.43
C ALA A 115 14.07 -1.44 25.18
N ASN A 116 14.96 -2.20 25.82
CA ASN A 116 16.39 -2.10 25.60
C ASN A 116 16.82 -2.58 24.22
N LEU A 117 16.21 -3.64 23.69
CA LEU A 117 16.42 -4.10 22.31
C LEU A 117 16.06 -3.00 21.30
N ARG A 118 14.88 -2.38 21.42
CA ARG A 118 14.47 -1.23 20.60
C ARG A 118 15.41 -0.04 20.74
N ASN A 119 15.87 0.25 21.96
CA ASN A 119 16.82 1.34 22.21
C ASN A 119 18.19 1.05 21.60
N ALA A 120 18.65 -0.20 21.62
CA ALA A 120 19.90 -0.59 20.98
C ALA A 120 19.82 -0.39 19.47
N VAL A 121 18.75 -0.85 18.81
CA VAL A 121 18.50 -0.60 17.38
C VAL A 121 18.49 0.90 17.09
N LYS A 122 17.74 1.67 17.88
CA LYS A 122 17.64 3.13 17.73
C LYS A 122 18.99 3.84 17.92
N SER A 123 19.78 3.44 18.91
CA SER A 123 21.11 4.03 19.19
C SER A 123 22.15 3.65 18.14
N ASN A 124 21.96 2.51 17.47
CA ASN A 124 22.81 2.09 16.36
C ASN A 124 22.38 2.73 15.04
N SER A 125 21.19 3.32 14.99
CA SER A 125 20.76 4.11 13.84
C SER A 125 21.60 5.40 13.74
N ALA A 126 22.18 5.64 12.56
CA ALA A 126 22.99 6.82 12.24
C ALA A 126 22.31 8.17 12.55
N VAL A 127 20.97 8.16 12.66
CA VAL A 127 20.08 9.27 13.03
C VAL A 127 20.40 9.91 14.38
N VAL A 128 20.85 9.12 15.37
CA VAL A 128 21.19 9.64 16.71
C VAL A 128 22.58 10.29 16.72
N LYS A 129 23.49 9.87 15.82
CA LYS A 129 24.86 10.39 15.76
C LYS A 129 24.97 11.74 15.03
N GLY A 130 24.04 12.07 14.12
CA GLY A 130 24.10 13.30 13.30
C GLY A 130 23.40 14.55 13.90
N GLY A 131 22.63 14.41 14.98
CA GLY A 131 21.81 15.51 15.52
C GLY A 131 20.63 15.92 14.62
N ALA A 132 19.79 16.85 15.08
CA ALA A 132 18.58 17.27 14.34
C ALA A 132 18.87 17.96 12.99
N ALA A 133 20.10 18.47 12.80
CA ALA A 133 20.55 19.15 11.58
C ALA A 133 20.98 18.18 10.48
N ALA A 134 21.30 16.92 10.79
CA ALA A 134 21.66 15.89 9.80
C ALA A 134 20.45 15.11 9.27
N ARG A 135 19.23 15.52 9.65
CA ARG A 135 18.00 14.85 9.23
C ARG A 135 17.56 15.34 7.87
N SER A 136 17.38 14.43 6.93
CA SER A 136 16.90 14.79 5.61
C SER A 136 15.45 15.29 5.65
N PRO A 137 15.11 16.40 4.97
CA PRO A 137 13.72 16.85 4.88
C PRO A 137 12.87 15.88 4.07
N LEU A 138 11.67 15.58 4.57
CA LEU A 138 10.71 14.71 3.91
C LEU A 138 9.32 15.33 3.98
N ALA A 139 8.67 15.46 2.82
CA ALA A 139 7.25 15.78 2.74
C ALA A 139 6.43 14.50 2.64
N PHE A 140 5.26 14.46 3.26
CA PHE A 140 4.32 13.37 3.03
C PHE A 140 2.91 13.85 2.72
N MET A 141 2.19 13.04 1.97
CA MET A 141 0.79 13.26 1.63
C MET A 141 0.08 11.92 1.43
N PHE A 142 -0.76 11.57 2.40
CA PHE A 142 -1.58 10.38 2.34
C PHE A 142 -3.04 10.77 2.32
N VAL A 143 -3.77 10.20 1.36
CA VAL A 143 -5.19 10.49 1.17
C VAL A 143 -6.00 9.27 1.55
N SER A 144 -6.84 9.38 2.59
CA SER A 144 -7.85 8.34 2.85
C SER A 144 -9.09 8.61 2.03
N ARG A 145 -9.60 7.58 1.36
CA ARG A 145 -10.76 7.72 0.50
C ARG A 145 -11.64 6.48 0.58
N GLN A 146 -12.94 6.65 0.39
CA GLN A 146 -13.93 5.57 0.39
C GLN A 146 -14.58 5.49 -0.99
N VAL A 147 -14.90 4.29 -1.45
CA VAL A 147 -15.64 4.11 -2.71
C VAL A 147 -17.01 4.79 -2.57
N ASP A 148 -17.25 5.83 -3.35
CA ASP A 148 -18.46 6.65 -3.33
C ASP A 148 -19.51 6.10 -4.30
N SER A 149 -19.07 5.75 -5.52
CA SER A 149 -19.88 5.01 -6.47
C SER A 149 -19.01 4.19 -7.42
N THR A 150 -19.46 2.96 -7.71
CA THR A 150 -18.89 2.11 -8.76
C THR A 150 -19.89 2.07 -9.91
N ARG A 151 -19.56 2.74 -11.02
CA ARG A 151 -20.41 2.71 -12.21
C ARG A 151 -20.08 1.44 -12.99
N ILE A 152 -20.95 0.43 -12.86
CA ILE A 152 -20.86 -0.81 -13.64
C ILE A 152 -21.45 -0.50 -15.02
N PHE A 153 -20.63 -0.62 -16.06
CA PHE A 153 -21.11 -0.49 -17.43
C PHE A 153 -21.55 -1.87 -17.92
N ASP A 154 -22.84 -2.02 -18.22
CA ASP A 154 -23.35 -3.21 -18.88
C ASP A 154 -22.84 -3.29 -20.32
N ASP A 155 -22.60 -4.53 -20.78
CA ASP A 155 -22.21 -4.80 -22.16
C ASP A 155 -23.31 -4.32 -23.11
N ARG A 156 -22.97 -3.39 -24.00
CA ARG A 156 -23.91 -2.95 -25.04
C ARG A 156 -24.07 -4.07 -26.08
N ILE A 157 -25.18 -4.81 -26.03
CA ILE A 157 -25.52 -5.81 -27.04
C ILE A 157 -26.25 -5.11 -28.19
N TYR A 158 -25.61 -5.02 -29.35
CA TYR A 158 -26.26 -4.52 -30.57
C TYR A 158 -27.11 -5.64 -31.19
N LYS A 159 -28.43 -5.62 -30.95
CA LYS A 159 -29.38 -6.44 -31.71
C LYS A 159 -29.92 -5.60 -32.87
N ARG A 160 -29.60 -5.99 -34.10
CA ARG A 160 -30.26 -5.47 -35.29
C ARG A 160 -31.67 -6.09 -35.33
N GLU A 161 -32.71 -5.27 -35.14
CA GLU A 161 -34.07 -5.63 -35.55
C GLU A 161 -34.25 -5.20 -37.00
N ASP A 162 -34.49 -6.17 -37.88
CA ASP A 162 -34.83 -5.91 -39.27
C ASP A 162 -36.29 -5.45 -39.35
N GLN A 163 -36.52 -4.13 -39.35
CA GLN A 163 -37.81 -3.59 -39.73
C GLN A 163 -37.96 -3.66 -41.26
N LYS A 164 -38.74 -4.64 -41.73
CA LYS A 164 -39.27 -4.64 -43.10
C LYS A 164 -40.33 -3.54 -43.22
N ALA A 165 -39.92 -2.36 -43.68
CA ALA A 165 -40.85 -1.34 -44.16
C ALA A 165 -41.22 -1.66 -45.61
N ASN A 166 -42.43 -2.17 -45.84
CA ASN A 166 -43.00 -2.28 -47.17
C ASN A 166 -43.39 -0.87 -47.66
N PHE A 167 -42.46 -0.17 -48.29
CA PHE A 167 -42.74 1.11 -48.94
C PHE A 167 -43.29 0.84 -50.34
N LYS A 168 -44.62 0.84 -50.50
CA LYS A 168 -45.23 1.01 -51.82
C LYS A 168 -45.20 2.49 -52.17
N ALA A 169 -44.15 2.91 -52.87
CA ALA A 169 -44.16 4.17 -53.58
C ALA A 169 -44.21 3.88 -55.08
N ASP A 170 -45.32 4.24 -55.70
CA ASP A 170 -45.42 4.48 -57.13
C ASP A 170 -44.51 5.67 -57.45
N VAL A 171 -43.26 5.38 -57.80
CA VAL A 171 -42.34 6.38 -58.31
C VAL A 171 -42.30 6.21 -59.83
N GLN A 172 -43.07 7.08 -60.48
CA GLN A 172 -43.06 7.27 -61.92
C GLN A 172 -41.75 7.98 -62.29
N VAL A 173 -40.68 7.22 -62.53
CA VAL A 173 -39.41 7.79 -63.01
C VAL A 173 -39.48 7.87 -64.54
N SER A 174 -39.67 9.09 -65.04
CA SER A 174 -39.47 9.45 -66.44
C SER A 174 -37.96 9.49 -66.71
N GLU A 175 -37.45 8.50 -67.42
CA GLU A 175 -36.06 8.46 -67.88
C GLU A 175 -36.00 8.99 -69.32
N LYS A 176 -35.46 10.21 -69.48
CA LYS A 176 -35.12 10.79 -70.79
C LYS A 176 -33.76 10.24 -71.22
N GLY A 177 -33.77 9.14 -71.97
CA GLY A 177 -32.62 8.64 -72.73
C GLY A 177 -32.57 9.30 -74.11
N SER A 178 -31.45 9.94 -74.43
CA SER A 178 -31.14 10.51 -75.75
C SER A 178 -30.07 9.64 -76.38
N GLU A 179 -30.46 8.67 -77.21
CA GLU A 179 -29.51 7.91 -78.03
C GLU A 179 -30.05 7.74 -79.44
N GLY A 180 -29.34 8.37 -80.38
CA GLY A 180 -29.45 8.15 -81.81
C GLY A 180 -28.15 8.63 -82.44
N GLU A 181 -27.45 7.75 -83.16
CA GLU A 181 -26.49 8.16 -84.17
C GLU A 181 -26.60 7.21 -85.38
N SER A 182 -26.88 7.79 -86.55
CA SER A 182 -26.85 7.11 -87.84
C SER A 182 -25.48 7.26 -88.49
N PHE A 183 -25.06 6.24 -89.24
CA PHE A 183 -23.92 6.35 -90.15
C PHE A 183 -24.31 5.82 -91.54
N GLY A 184 -24.58 6.76 -92.44
CA GLY A 184 -24.57 6.57 -93.88
C GLY A 184 -23.95 7.80 -94.52
N ARG A 185 -22.61 7.85 -94.51
CA ARG A 185 -21.74 8.97 -94.97
C ARG A 185 -22.27 10.36 -94.61
N GLY A 186 -22.02 10.74 -93.36
CA GLY A 186 -22.19 12.10 -92.85
C GLY A 186 -23.50 12.33 -92.12
N GLN A 187 -23.48 12.13 -90.80
CA GLN A 187 -24.33 12.77 -89.78
C GLN A 187 -25.82 12.32 -89.61
N ILE A 188 -26.06 11.47 -88.59
CA ILE A 188 -27.02 11.47 -87.43
C ILE A 188 -28.46 12.03 -87.67
N ASN A 189 -29.60 11.33 -87.44
CA ASN A 189 -30.23 10.97 -86.14
C ASN A 189 -31.59 10.21 -86.33
N THR A 190 -32.01 9.22 -85.49
CA THR A 190 -33.45 8.89 -85.20
C THR A 190 -33.69 7.89 -84.02
N ASN A 191 -34.83 8.07 -83.32
CA ASN A 191 -35.30 7.37 -82.11
C ASN A 191 -36.32 6.23 -82.37
N ALA A 192 -36.37 5.20 -81.52
CA ALA A 192 -37.60 4.43 -81.18
C ALA A 192 -37.43 3.54 -79.92
N SER A 193 -38.44 3.51 -79.07
CA SER A 193 -38.53 2.82 -77.77
C SER A 193 -39.20 1.44 -77.85
N THR A 194 -38.75 0.45 -77.06
CA THR A 194 -39.45 -0.83 -76.83
C THR A 194 -39.42 -1.24 -75.35
N SER A 195 -40.57 -1.69 -74.83
CA SER A 195 -40.75 -2.13 -73.45
C SER A 195 -40.55 -3.65 -73.33
N SER A 196 -39.72 -4.09 -72.39
CA SER A 196 -39.64 -5.49 -71.99
C SER A 196 -39.66 -5.62 -70.47
N LYS A 197 -40.69 -6.30 -69.96
CA LYS A 197 -40.82 -6.69 -68.55
C LYS A 197 -39.81 -7.81 -68.27
N MET A 198 -38.83 -7.54 -67.41
CA MET A 198 -37.99 -8.57 -66.82
C MET A 198 -38.21 -8.60 -65.31
N SER A 199 -38.77 -9.69 -64.81
CA SER A 199 -38.81 -10.00 -63.38
C SER A 199 -37.41 -10.42 -62.95
N GLY A 200 -36.60 -9.45 -62.52
CA GLY A 200 -35.33 -9.70 -61.85
C GLY A 200 -35.54 -9.68 -60.34
N SER A 201 -35.45 -10.83 -59.66
CA SER A 201 -35.17 -10.84 -58.23
C SER A 201 -33.74 -10.37 -58.04
N MET A 202 -33.52 -9.10 -57.71
CA MET A 202 -32.21 -8.66 -57.21
C MET A 202 -32.03 -9.23 -55.79
N GLN A 203 -31.41 -10.40 -55.72
CA GLN A 203 -30.76 -10.89 -54.51
C GLN A 203 -29.54 -9.99 -54.28
N HIS A 204 -29.73 -8.95 -53.47
CA HIS A 204 -28.60 -8.29 -52.83
C HIS A 204 -28.07 -9.24 -51.76
N THR A 205 -27.18 -10.16 -52.15
CA THR A 205 -26.38 -10.94 -51.20
C THR A 205 -25.33 -10.00 -50.61
N ALA A 206 -25.73 -9.18 -49.65
CA ALA A 206 -24.80 -8.59 -48.71
C ALA A 206 -24.45 -9.70 -47.70
N SER A 207 -23.33 -10.39 -47.93
CA SER A 207 -22.74 -11.23 -46.89
C SER A 207 -22.52 -10.36 -45.65
N THR A 208 -23.40 -10.52 -44.68
CA THR A 208 -23.30 -9.85 -43.37
C THR A 208 -22.71 -10.87 -42.42
N GLU A 209 -21.38 -10.84 -42.27
CA GLU A 209 -20.76 -11.47 -41.11
C GLU A 209 -21.37 -10.84 -39.86
N THR A 210 -22.14 -11.64 -39.14
CA THR A 210 -22.78 -11.24 -37.89
C THR A 210 -21.75 -11.36 -36.77
N GLY A 211 -20.84 -10.38 -36.72
CA GLY A 211 -20.00 -10.14 -35.55
C GLY A 211 -20.71 -9.15 -34.63
N GLY A 212 -21.35 -9.63 -33.57
CA GLY A 212 -21.83 -8.75 -32.51
C GLY A 212 -20.65 -8.06 -31.84
N SER A 213 -20.52 -6.74 -31.98
CA SER A 213 -19.53 -5.98 -31.21
C SER A 213 -20.08 -5.69 -29.83
N THR A 214 -19.51 -6.31 -28.79
CA THR A 214 -19.73 -5.90 -27.40
C THR A 214 -18.69 -4.84 -27.05
N THR A 215 -19.13 -3.62 -26.74
CA THR A 215 -18.24 -2.61 -26.18
C THR A 215 -18.24 -2.75 -24.66
N ARG A 216 -17.25 -3.46 -24.13
CA ARG A 216 -17.04 -3.58 -22.68
C ARG A 216 -16.29 -2.33 -22.19
N ARG A 217 -16.92 -1.56 -21.29
CA ARG A 217 -16.27 -0.43 -20.61
C ARG A 217 -15.79 -0.88 -19.24
N ALA A 218 -14.59 -0.45 -18.85
CA ALA A 218 -14.08 -0.70 -17.51
C ALA A 218 -14.97 0.02 -16.49
N ASN A 219 -15.22 -0.62 -15.34
CA ASN A 219 -15.94 0.02 -14.25
C ASN A 219 -15.18 1.27 -13.80
N GLU A 220 -15.91 2.38 -13.64
CA GLU A 220 -15.35 3.63 -13.14
C GLU A 220 -15.72 3.77 -11.67
N SER A 221 -14.70 3.79 -10.81
CA SER A 221 -14.87 3.99 -9.37
C SER A 221 -14.53 5.43 -9.03
N THR A 222 -15.47 6.14 -8.42
CA THR A 222 -15.21 7.45 -7.82
C THR A 222 -15.06 7.30 -6.32
N PHE A 223 -14.17 8.09 -5.74
CA PHE A 223 -13.87 8.04 -4.33
C PHE A 223 -14.19 9.35 -3.62
N ARG A 224 -14.76 9.23 -2.43
CA ARG A 224 -14.97 10.33 -1.50
C ARG A 224 -13.79 10.41 -0.54
N LEU A 225 -13.20 11.59 -0.42
CA LEU A 225 -12.13 11.83 0.55
C LEU A 225 -12.69 11.84 1.97
N LEU A 226 -12.02 11.10 2.85
CA LEU A 226 -12.33 11.04 4.26
C LEU A 226 -11.34 11.91 5.04
N PRO A 227 -11.80 12.71 6.01
CA PRO A 227 -10.91 13.42 6.91
C PRO A 227 -10.19 12.41 7.80
N SER A 228 -8.87 12.38 7.69
CA SER A 228 -8.02 11.41 8.39
C SER A 228 -7.13 12.13 9.41
N ALA A 229 -7.77 12.79 10.37
CA ALA A 229 -7.09 13.58 11.42
C ALA A 229 -5.95 12.82 12.14
N ASN A 230 -6.06 11.49 12.23
CA ASN A 230 -5.07 10.66 12.92
C ASN A 230 -3.95 10.09 12.01
N LEU A 231 -4.04 10.23 10.68
CA LEU A 231 -3.03 9.69 9.77
C LEU A 231 -1.74 10.50 9.80
N GLY A 232 -1.85 11.83 9.78
CA GLY A 232 -0.70 12.73 9.83
C GLY A 232 0.23 12.44 11.01
N GLN A 233 -0.34 12.20 12.19
CA GLN A 233 0.42 11.85 13.39
C GLN A 233 1.14 10.50 13.26
N VAL A 234 0.50 9.48 12.69
CA VAL A 234 1.10 8.15 12.51
C VAL A 234 2.30 8.22 11.58
N PHE A 235 2.13 8.83 10.40
CA PHE A 235 3.22 8.99 9.43
C PHE A 235 4.34 9.86 9.99
N SER A 236 4.02 11.03 10.55
CA SER A 236 5.00 11.94 11.15
C SER A 236 5.83 11.24 12.23
N SER A 237 5.18 10.50 13.13
CA SER A 237 5.89 9.80 14.21
C SER A 237 6.82 8.71 13.71
N THR A 238 6.45 8.02 12.63
CA THR A 238 7.22 6.90 12.07
C THR A 238 8.41 7.40 11.26
N PHE A 239 8.19 8.33 10.33
CA PHE A 239 9.28 8.93 9.55
C PHE A 239 10.26 9.73 10.41
N THR A 240 9.79 10.43 11.44
CA THR A 240 10.68 11.15 12.39
C THR A 240 11.56 10.17 13.18
N ARG A 241 11.02 8.99 13.55
CA ARG A 241 11.81 7.93 14.20
C ARG A 241 12.83 7.31 13.25
N ALA A 242 12.52 7.25 11.95
CA ALA A 242 13.42 6.79 10.91
C ALA A 242 14.52 7.80 10.56
N GLY A 243 14.41 9.04 11.02
CA GLY A 243 15.46 10.05 10.95
C GLY A 243 15.17 11.27 10.10
N PHE A 244 13.97 11.36 9.52
CA PHE A 244 13.62 12.48 8.67
C PHE A 244 13.14 13.69 9.47
N LYS A 245 13.29 14.88 8.86
CA LYS A 245 12.57 16.10 9.26
C LYS A 245 11.28 16.16 8.45
N VAL A 246 10.18 15.78 9.09
CA VAL A 246 8.92 15.50 8.41
C VAL A 246 8.00 16.71 8.37
N SER A 247 7.43 17.01 7.21
CA SER A 247 6.40 18.02 7.02
C SER A 247 5.22 17.43 6.26
N GLU A 248 4.00 17.75 6.67
CA GLU A 248 2.80 17.49 5.85
C GLU A 248 2.84 18.35 4.59
N ALA A 249 2.43 17.81 3.44
CA ALA A 249 2.47 18.54 2.17
C ALA A 249 1.70 19.86 2.22
N ALA A 250 0.60 19.94 2.97
CA ALA A 250 -0.14 21.18 3.20
C ALA A 250 0.68 22.27 3.91
N MET A 251 1.61 21.88 4.78
CA MET A 251 2.52 22.82 5.45
C MET A 251 3.65 23.29 4.53
N VAL A 252 3.96 22.51 3.50
CA VAL A 252 5.00 22.82 2.50
C VAL A 252 4.44 23.71 1.39
N GLU A 253 3.17 23.54 1.02
CA GLU A 253 2.51 24.23 -0.10
C GLU A 253 2.84 25.74 -0.20
N PRO A 254 2.82 26.54 0.88
CA PRO A 254 3.14 27.98 0.81
C PRO A 254 4.59 28.28 0.37
N TYR A 255 5.51 27.33 0.51
CA TYR A 255 6.93 27.47 0.20
C TYR A 255 7.29 26.95 -1.20
N THR A 256 6.29 26.61 -2.02
CA THR A 256 6.49 26.00 -3.35
C THR A 256 6.36 26.98 -4.52
N ASP A 257 6.29 28.28 -4.25
CA ASP A 257 6.08 29.33 -5.26
C ASP A 257 4.83 29.08 -6.14
N GLY A 258 3.80 28.48 -5.52
CA GLY A 258 2.53 28.14 -6.18
C GLY A 258 2.61 26.97 -7.18
N GLN A 259 3.75 26.30 -7.30
CA GLN A 259 3.95 25.19 -8.23
C GLN A 259 3.26 23.89 -7.79
N PHE A 260 3.04 23.73 -6.49
CA PHE A 260 2.35 22.59 -5.91
C PHE A 260 1.09 23.07 -5.19
N LYS A 261 0.01 22.28 -5.28
CA LYS A 261 -1.25 22.51 -4.58
C LYS A 261 -1.81 21.18 -4.10
N VAL A 262 -2.08 21.04 -2.81
CA VAL A 262 -2.66 19.80 -2.24
C VAL A 262 -3.97 19.44 -2.93
N ALA A 263 -4.82 20.44 -3.22
CA ALA A 263 -6.10 20.24 -3.89
C ALA A 263 -5.99 19.53 -5.26
N THR A 264 -4.90 19.76 -6.01
CA THR A 264 -4.71 19.12 -7.33
C THR A 264 -4.44 17.62 -7.21
N VAL A 265 -3.76 17.23 -6.13
CA VAL A 265 -3.48 15.83 -5.82
C VAL A 265 -4.73 15.15 -5.30
N GLU A 266 -5.44 15.80 -4.37
CA GLU A 266 -6.70 15.32 -3.86
C GLU A 266 -7.69 15.04 -5.00
N GLU A 267 -7.76 15.92 -6.00
CA GLU A 267 -8.60 15.74 -7.18
C GLU A 267 -8.19 14.54 -8.03
N ASP A 268 -6.90 14.36 -8.30
CA ASP A 268 -6.42 13.18 -9.03
C ASP A 268 -6.74 11.88 -8.30
N TYR A 269 -6.65 11.86 -6.97
CA TYR A 269 -6.99 10.70 -6.16
C TYR A 269 -8.48 10.45 -5.95
N LYS A 270 -9.37 11.37 -6.36
CA LYS A 270 -10.82 11.08 -6.37
C LYS A 270 -11.22 10.12 -7.49
N SER A 271 -10.49 10.11 -8.60
CA SER A 271 -10.86 9.32 -9.80
C SER A 271 -9.77 8.35 -10.28
N GLY A 272 -8.54 8.44 -9.75
CA GLY A 272 -7.41 7.63 -10.19
C GLY A 272 -6.65 6.98 -9.03
N MET A 273 -5.98 5.86 -9.29
CA MET A 273 -5.12 5.18 -8.30
C MET A 273 -3.74 5.83 -8.16
N ASP A 274 -3.35 6.64 -9.15
CA ASP A 274 -2.07 7.33 -9.22
C ASP A 274 -2.29 8.81 -9.59
N LEU A 275 -1.29 9.63 -9.27
CA LEU A 275 -1.24 11.00 -9.74
C LEU A 275 -1.08 11.06 -11.26
N LYS A 276 -1.77 12.00 -11.90
CA LYS A 276 -1.52 12.27 -13.31
C LYS A 276 -0.08 12.78 -13.50
N PRO A 277 0.56 12.51 -14.65
CA PRO A 277 1.93 12.94 -14.90
C PRO A 277 2.15 14.45 -14.67
N ALA A 278 1.18 15.29 -15.05
CA ALA A 278 1.25 16.74 -14.84
C ALA A 278 1.26 17.13 -13.35
N THR A 279 0.45 16.45 -12.54
CA THR A 279 0.36 16.66 -11.09
C THR A 279 1.63 16.19 -10.39
N LEU A 280 2.14 15.00 -10.76
CA LEU A 280 3.42 14.48 -10.27
C LEU A 280 4.57 15.46 -10.58
N ALA A 281 4.66 15.93 -11.83
CA ALA A 281 5.69 16.88 -12.23
C ALA A 281 5.59 18.22 -11.49
N SER A 282 4.38 18.69 -11.19
CA SER A 282 4.14 19.92 -10.44
C SER A 282 4.51 19.76 -8.97
N LEU A 283 4.16 18.62 -8.37
CA LEU A 283 4.60 18.22 -7.04
C LEU A 283 6.13 18.20 -6.94
N VAL A 284 6.81 17.50 -7.85
CA VAL A 284 8.27 17.39 -7.83
C VAL A 284 8.94 18.76 -7.94
N ARG A 285 8.46 19.61 -8.85
CA ARG A 285 8.99 20.98 -9.01
C ARG A 285 8.78 21.81 -7.73
N GLY A 286 7.57 21.82 -7.17
CA GLY A 286 7.27 22.55 -5.95
C GLY A 286 8.08 22.07 -4.74
N MET A 287 8.27 20.77 -4.60
CA MET A 287 9.08 20.20 -3.51
C MET A 287 10.56 20.54 -3.65
N ARG A 288 11.11 20.61 -4.88
CA ARG A 288 12.47 21.10 -5.12
C ARG A 288 12.63 22.58 -4.76
N VAL A 289 11.64 23.43 -5.09
CA VAL A 289 11.64 24.85 -4.67
C VAL A 289 11.66 24.97 -3.15
N ALA A 290 10.86 24.14 -2.47
CA ALA A 290 10.83 24.07 -1.00
C ALA A 290 12.05 23.34 -0.38
N GLN A 291 13.04 22.94 -1.18
CA GLN A 291 14.24 22.21 -0.76
C GLN A 291 13.94 20.89 0.00
N ILE A 292 12.92 20.17 -0.45
CA ILE A 292 12.54 18.86 0.10
C ILE A 292 12.98 17.76 -0.86
N PRO A 293 14.04 16.99 -0.53
CA PRO A 293 14.57 15.95 -1.41
C PRO A 293 13.75 14.65 -1.39
N TYR A 294 12.93 14.41 -0.37
CA TYR A 294 12.15 13.17 -0.24
C TYR A 294 10.66 13.42 -0.14
N VAL A 295 9.87 12.66 -0.89
CA VAL A 295 8.40 12.77 -0.89
C VAL A 295 7.76 11.40 -0.72
N ALA A 296 6.98 11.23 0.35
CA ALA A 296 6.09 10.09 0.53
C ALA A 296 4.67 10.42 0.05
N LEU A 297 4.10 9.59 -0.81
CA LEU A 297 2.71 9.77 -1.25
C LEU A 297 1.98 8.45 -1.40
N GLY A 298 0.68 8.46 -1.14
CA GLY A 298 -0.12 7.24 -1.21
C GLY A 298 -1.59 7.42 -0.88
N THR A 299 -2.35 6.35 -1.05
CA THR A 299 -3.78 6.29 -0.74
C THR A 299 -4.09 5.20 0.29
N LEU A 300 -5.10 5.46 1.11
CA LEU A 300 -5.72 4.49 2.00
C LEU A 300 -7.17 4.33 1.57
N ASP A 301 -7.46 3.23 0.89
CA ASP A 301 -8.73 2.96 0.24
C ASP A 301 -9.60 2.16 1.21
N VAL A 302 -10.58 2.84 1.81
CA VAL A 302 -11.51 2.28 2.78
C VAL A 302 -12.60 1.52 2.04
N GLY A 303 -12.67 0.22 2.31
CA GLY A 303 -13.74 -0.65 1.84
C GLY A 303 -15.04 -0.43 2.61
N MET A 304 -16.12 -1.03 2.12
CA MET A 304 -17.40 -1.02 2.81
C MET A 304 -17.31 -1.82 4.12
N ALA A 305 -18.06 -1.39 5.13
CA ALA A 305 -18.15 -2.12 6.38
C ALA A 305 -18.92 -3.42 6.22
N ASP A 306 -18.39 -4.50 6.78
CA ASP A 306 -19.07 -5.78 6.91
C ASP A 306 -19.16 -6.21 8.38
N THR A 307 -19.79 -7.35 8.63
CA THR A 307 -19.93 -7.90 9.99
C THR A 307 -19.02 -9.11 10.10
N ASP A 308 -18.12 -9.10 11.08
CA ASP A 308 -17.19 -10.18 11.33
C ASP A 308 -17.97 -11.43 11.79
N PRO A 309 -17.88 -12.57 11.06
CA PRO A 309 -18.65 -13.76 11.36
C PRO A 309 -18.27 -14.42 12.69
N ASN A 310 -17.07 -14.16 13.22
CA ASN A 310 -16.59 -14.79 14.46
C ASN A 310 -16.96 -14.00 15.70
N THR A 311 -17.01 -12.67 15.60
CA THR A 311 -17.19 -11.77 16.76
C THR A 311 -18.52 -11.03 16.76
N GLY A 312 -19.21 -10.95 15.60
CA GLY A 312 -20.40 -10.13 15.42
C GLY A 312 -20.12 -8.62 15.38
N LEU A 313 -18.85 -8.20 15.48
CA LEU A 313 -18.44 -6.80 15.43
C LEU A 313 -18.40 -6.28 13.99
N LYS A 314 -18.42 -4.95 13.83
CA LYS A 314 -18.20 -4.34 12.52
C LYS A 314 -16.73 -4.48 12.13
N ARG A 315 -16.51 -4.79 10.87
CA ARG A 315 -15.18 -4.92 10.27
C ARG A 315 -15.09 -4.01 9.05
N VAL A 316 -13.96 -3.33 8.90
CA VAL A 316 -13.68 -2.46 7.76
C VAL A 316 -12.29 -2.80 7.25
N ALA A 317 -12.19 -3.09 5.95
CA ALA A 317 -10.91 -3.30 5.28
C ALA A 317 -10.39 -1.99 4.70
N VAL A 318 -9.08 -1.77 4.78
CA VAL A 318 -8.38 -0.64 4.18
C VAL A 318 -7.24 -1.17 3.32
N SER A 319 -7.24 -0.83 2.04
CA SER A 319 -6.12 -1.13 1.14
C SER A 319 -5.16 0.05 1.11
N VAL A 320 -3.85 -0.21 1.19
CA VAL A 320 -2.84 0.84 1.09
C VAL A 320 -2.06 0.72 -0.19
N ASN A 321 -1.80 1.85 -0.85
CA ASN A 321 -0.82 1.97 -1.91
C ASN A 321 0.05 3.18 -1.61
N ALA A 322 1.37 3.02 -1.56
CA ALA A 322 2.26 4.12 -1.24
C ALA A 322 3.61 4.00 -1.93
N LYS A 323 4.24 5.15 -2.17
CA LYS A 323 5.60 5.24 -2.68
C LYS A 323 6.35 6.38 -2.01
N LEU A 324 7.66 6.22 -1.92
CA LEU A 324 8.57 7.26 -1.48
C LEU A 324 9.57 7.55 -2.60
N LEU A 325 9.63 8.82 -2.98
CA LEU A 325 10.43 9.33 -4.07
C LEU A 325 11.67 10.05 -3.53
N ASP A 326 12.83 9.77 -4.11
CA ASP A 326 13.99 10.65 -4.08
C ASP A 326 13.91 11.59 -5.28
N ILE A 327 13.81 12.90 -5.00
CA ILE A 327 13.71 13.94 -6.02
C ILE A 327 14.94 14.86 -6.06
N SER A 328 16.01 14.49 -5.35
CA SER A 328 17.27 15.23 -5.32
C SER A 328 17.93 15.31 -6.70
N GLN A 329 17.77 14.26 -7.51
CA GLN A 329 18.26 14.19 -8.88
C GLN A 329 17.26 14.76 -9.86
N THR A 330 17.71 15.07 -11.09
CA THR A 330 16.87 15.61 -12.18
C THR A 330 15.67 14.72 -12.47
N ILE A 331 15.88 13.40 -12.50
CA ILE A 331 14.83 12.38 -12.69
C ILE A 331 14.51 11.79 -11.30
N PRO A 332 13.25 11.89 -10.83
CA PRO A 332 12.84 11.26 -9.59
C PRO A 332 13.01 9.74 -9.63
N ASP A 333 13.47 9.17 -8.52
CA ASP A 333 13.56 7.71 -8.34
C ASP A 333 12.61 7.25 -7.23
N THR A 334 12.02 6.06 -7.40
CA THR A 334 11.20 5.44 -6.35
C THR A 334 12.08 4.56 -5.50
N ILE A 335 12.42 5.06 -4.32
CA ILE A 335 13.36 4.38 -3.40
C ILE A 335 12.66 3.46 -2.40
N ALA A 336 11.34 3.59 -2.24
CA ALA A 336 10.54 2.61 -1.50
C ALA A 336 9.09 2.58 -2.00
N SER A 337 8.46 1.42 -1.87
CA SER A 337 7.06 1.26 -2.24
C SER A 337 6.34 0.24 -1.36
N VAL A 338 5.05 0.48 -1.16
CA VAL A 338 4.11 -0.42 -0.51
C VAL A 338 3.04 -0.74 -1.54
N GLY A 339 3.05 -1.99 -2.01
CA GLY A 339 2.03 -2.50 -2.93
C GLY A 339 0.64 -2.54 -2.29
N PRO A 340 -0.41 -2.89 -3.06
CA PRO A 340 -1.77 -2.99 -2.55
C PRO A 340 -1.84 -4.08 -1.48
N VAL A 341 -1.78 -3.67 -0.22
CA VAL A 341 -1.92 -4.53 0.96
C VAL A 341 -3.16 -4.11 1.73
N GLN A 342 -3.93 -5.11 2.18
CA GLN A 342 -5.17 -4.87 2.91
C GLN A 342 -5.01 -5.15 4.39
N PHE A 343 -5.54 -4.24 5.20
CA PHE A 343 -5.61 -4.36 6.65
C PHE A 343 -7.05 -4.22 7.10
N ALA A 344 -7.49 -5.09 8.00
CA ALA A 344 -8.84 -5.04 8.55
C ALA A 344 -8.80 -4.52 9.99
N GLY A 345 -9.68 -3.58 10.29
CA GLY A 345 -9.98 -3.14 11.65
C GLY A 345 -11.34 -3.65 12.08
N VAL A 346 -11.47 -4.01 13.36
CA VAL A 346 -12.72 -4.43 13.99
C VAL A 346 -13.13 -3.45 15.08
N GLY A 347 -14.43 -3.28 15.29
CA GLY A 347 -14.98 -2.40 16.32
C GLY A 347 -16.48 -2.61 16.54
N PRO A 348 -17.02 -2.14 17.67
CA PRO A 348 -18.47 -2.19 17.96
C PRO A 348 -19.29 -1.32 16.99
N THR A 349 -18.69 -0.30 16.39
CA THR A 349 -19.32 0.56 15.37
C THR A 349 -18.48 0.58 14.09
N GLU A 350 -19.11 0.95 12.96
CA GLU A 350 -18.40 1.14 11.69
C GLU A 350 -17.31 2.21 11.80
N ASP A 351 -17.58 3.31 12.50
CA ASP A 351 -16.64 4.40 12.66
C ASP A 351 -15.40 3.99 13.46
N GLU A 352 -15.59 3.21 14.53
CA GLU A 352 -14.48 2.63 15.30
C GLU A 352 -13.69 1.60 14.50
N ALA A 353 -14.38 0.70 13.79
CA ALA A 353 -13.73 -0.29 12.93
C ALA A 353 -12.89 0.39 11.84
N ARG A 354 -13.44 1.44 11.21
CA ARG A 354 -12.76 2.26 10.19
C ARG A 354 -11.55 2.99 10.77
N GLY A 355 -11.69 3.63 11.93
CA GLY A 355 -10.59 4.31 12.61
C GLY A 355 -9.44 3.34 12.96
N ASN A 356 -9.78 2.16 13.47
CA ASN A 356 -8.82 1.10 13.78
C ASN A 356 -8.12 0.59 12.50
N ALA A 357 -8.88 0.36 11.43
CA ALA A 357 -8.34 -0.11 10.15
C ALA A 357 -7.37 0.92 9.53
N LEU A 358 -7.76 2.20 9.48
CA LEU A 358 -6.92 3.29 8.97
C LEU A 358 -5.62 3.42 9.77
N LYS A 359 -5.70 3.36 11.11
CA LYS A 359 -4.53 3.43 11.98
C LYS A 359 -3.60 2.23 11.77
N LEU A 360 -4.14 1.03 11.67
CA LEU A 360 -3.35 -0.18 11.41
C LEU A 360 -2.66 -0.10 10.05
N ALA A 361 -3.42 0.22 9.02
CA ALA A 361 -2.95 0.38 7.65
C ALA A 361 -1.82 1.40 7.53
N ALA A 362 -2.00 2.58 8.13
CA ALA A 362 -0.99 3.63 8.13
C ALA A 362 0.28 3.25 8.88
N ASN A 363 0.16 2.60 10.04
CA ASN A 363 1.33 2.15 10.81
C ASN A 363 2.16 1.13 10.02
N ASN A 364 1.51 0.16 9.39
CA ASN A 364 2.22 -0.86 8.60
C ASN A 364 2.84 -0.26 7.35
N ALA A 365 2.11 0.60 6.62
CA ALA A 365 2.64 1.25 5.44
C ALA A 365 3.83 2.17 5.75
N ALA A 366 3.73 2.98 6.82
CA ALA A 366 4.83 3.84 7.24
C ALA A 366 6.07 3.04 7.63
N ARG A 367 5.88 1.94 8.38
CA ARG A 367 6.98 1.04 8.77
C ARG A 367 7.66 0.42 7.57
N GLU A 368 6.88 -0.13 6.64
CA GLU A 368 7.39 -0.75 5.41
C GLU A 368 8.20 0.24 4.57
N LEU A 369 7.67 1.46 4.35
CA LEU A 369 8.42 2.52 3.67
C LEU A 369 9.73 2.85 4.39
N THR A 370 9.68 3.10 5.69
CA THR A 370 10.90 3.46 6.45
C THR A 370 11.92 2.35 6.50
N SER A 371 11.46 1.11 6.51
CA SER A 371 12.29 -0.08 6.51
C SER A 371 13.13 -0.15 5.23
N GLN A 372 12.48 -0.11 4.07
CA GLN A 372 13.17 -0.18 2.78
C GLN A 372 14.21 0.94 2.62
N ILE A 373 13.91 2.14 3.14
CA ILE A 373 14.81 3.31 3.06
C ILE A 373 15.97 3.22 4.03
N THR A 374 15.74 2.66 5.22
CA THR A 374 16.81 2.43 6.22
C THR A 374 17.89 1.51 5.65
N ASN A 375 17.49 0.53 4.85
CA ASN A 375 18.36 -0.42 4.16
C ASN A 375 19.19 0.25 3.05
N LEU A 376 18.62 1.27 2.40
CA LEU A 376 19.33 2.09 1.41
C LEU A 376 20.28 3.13 2.05
N GLY A 377 20.29 3.26 3.38
CA GLY A 377 21.14 4.21 4.09
C GLY A 377 20.71 5.68 3.97
N VAL A 378 19.54 5.93 3.39
CA VAL A 378 18.97 7.27 3.19
C VAL A 378 18.29 7.74 4.49
N ARG A 379 18.75 8.84 5.11
CA ARG A 379 18.26 9.31 6.42
C ARG A 379 18.29 10.82 6.56
#